data_AF-A0A963TRS8-F1
#
_entry.id   AF-A0A963TRS8-F1
#
_cell.length_a   1.000
_cell.length_b   1.000
_cell.length_c   1.000
_cell.angle_alpha   90.00
_cell.angle_beta   90.00
_cell.angle_gamma   90.00
#
_symmetry.space_group_name_H-M   'P 1'
#
loop_
_entity.id
_entity.type
_entity.pdbx_description
1 polymer ?
#
loop_
_entity_poly.entity_id
_entity_poly.type
_entity_poly.pdbx_seq_one_letter_code
_entity_poly.pdbx_strand_id
1 'polypeptide(L)'
;MRPQALKEFIGQRAVRENLSVFIAAARERKEPLDHVLLHGPPGLGKTTLAHIVARELGVGFRATSGPMIAKAGDLAAILTNLEAHDVLFIDEIHRLNPAIEEVLYPAM
;
A
#
# COMPACT_ATOMS: atom_id res chain seq x y z
N MET A 1 -16.34 12.81 6.75
CA MET A 1 -15.46 12.75 5.55
C MET A 1 -14.24 11.89 5.88
N ARG A 2 -13.74 11.08 4.94
CA ARG A 2 -12.47 10.36 5.12
C ARG A 2 -11.29 11.35 4.93
N PRO A 3 -10.26 11.33 5.78
CA PRO A 3 -9.05 12.13 5.60
C PRO A 3 -8.41 11.92 4.23
N GLN A 4 -7.94 13.01 3.62
CA GLN A 4 -7.29 13.00 2.29
C GLN A 4 -5.79 13.27 2.36
N ALA A 5 -5.28 13.77 3.50
CA ALA A 5 -3.86 14.04 3.72
C ALA A 5 -3.42 13.52 5.10
N LEU A 6 -2.11 13.29 5.29
CA LEU A 6 -1.60 12.80 6.58
C LEU A 6 -1.95 13.75 7.74
N LYS A 7 -1.92 15.07 7.48
CA LYS A 7 -2.29 16.11 8.45
C LYS A 7 -3.75 16.03 8.92
N GLU A 8 -4.64 15.47 8.10
CA GLU A 8 -6.07 15.33 8.39
C GLU A 8 -6.39 14.03 9.13
N PHE A 9 -5.46 13.07 9.13
CA PHE A 9 -5.64 11.80 9.81
C PHE A 9 -5.46 11.99 11.31
N ILE A 10 -6.50 11.75 12.11
CA ILE A 10 -6.49 12.01 13.56
C ILE A 10 -5.91 10.80 14.31
N GLY A 11 -5.05 11.05 15.30
CA GLY A 11 -4.39 9.99 16.09
C GLY A 11 -3.13 9.43 15.41
N GLN A 12 -2.66 8.26 15.84
CA GLN A 12 -1.52 7.54 15.22
C GLN A 12 -0.28 8.43 14.92
N ARG A 13 0.08 9.33 15.85
CA ARG A 13 1.10 10.38 15.60
C ARG A 13 2.42 9.82 15.09
N ALA A 14 2.93 8.77 15.75
CA ALA A 14 4.18 8.12 15.35
C ALA A 14 4.12 7.55 13.92
N VAL A 15 3.00 6.93 13.54
CA VAL A 15 2.81 6.38 12.17
C VAL A 15 2.78 7.52 11.14
N ARG A 16 2.07 8.61 11.44
CA ARG A 16 1.99 9.78 10.56
C ARG A 16 3.35 10.45 10.37
N GLU A 17 4.10 10.65 11.45
CA GLU A 17 5.45 11.24 11.42
C GLU A 17 6.39 10.37 10.59
N ASN A 18 6.37 9.05 10.81
CA ASN A 18 7.22 8.11 10.08
C ASN A 18 6.89 8.08 8.58
N LEU A 19 5.61 7.93 8.22
CA LEU A 19 5.18 7.95 6.82
C LEU A 19 5.52 9.29 6.14
N SER A 20 5.38 10.41 6.84
CA SER A 20 5.73 11.72 6.30
C SER A 20 7.20 11.81 5.88
N VAL A 21 8.11 11.22 6.66
CA VAL A 21 9.55 11.20 6.35
C VAL A 21 9.81 10.36 5.10
N PHE A 22 9.27 9.14 5.04
CA PHE A 22 9.49 8.25 3.89
C PHE A 22 8.86 8.78 2.60
N ILE A 23 7.66 9.35 2.66
CA ILE A 23 7.01 9.98 1.50
C ILE A 23 7.84 11.16 0.99
N ALA A 24 8.34 12.03 1.88
CA ALA A 24 9.16 13.16 1.49
C ALA A 24 10.45 12.69 0.80
N ALA A 25 11.11 11.68 1.36
CA ALA A 25 12.34 11.12 0.82
C ALA A 25 12.12 10.47 -0.57
N ALA A 26 11.06 9.68 -0.74
CA ALA A 26 10.71 9.07 -2.03
C ALA A 26 10.44 10.14 -3.11
N ARG A 27 9.70 11.20 -2.76
CA ARG A 27 9.44 12.32 -3.68
C ARG A 27 10.69 13.09 -4.07
N GLU A 28 11.59 13.33 -3.12
CA GLU A 28 12.85 14.03 -3.37
C GLU A 28 13.75 13.23 -4.32
N ARG A 29 13.84 11.91 -4.11
CA ARG A 29 14.62 11.00 -4.96
C ARG A 29 13.96 10.66 -6.29
N LYS A 30 12.65 10.95 -6.44
CA LYS A 30 11.82 10.52 -7.58
C LYS A 30 11.83 8.99 -7.76
N GLU A 31 11.83 8.27 -6.64
CA GLU A 31 11.82 6.81 -6.56
C GLU A 31 10.48 6.35 -5.97
N PRO A 32 10.09 5.07 -6.17
CA PRO A 32 8.97 4.51 -5.45
C PRO A 32 9.22 4.55 -3.93
N LEU A 33 8.14 4.65 -3.17
CA LEU A 33 8.20 4.39 -1.73
C LEU A 33 8.52 2.91 -1.51
N ASP A 34 9.40 2.60 -0.56
CA ASP A 34 9.64 1.22 -0.13
C ASP A 34 8.33 0.55 0.31
N HIS A 35 8.28 -0.78 0.24
CA HIS A 35 7.10 -1.55 0.63
C HIS A 35 6.72 -1.32 2.10
N VAL A 36 5.44 -1.05 2.35
CA VAL A 36 4.92 -0.73 3.69
C VAL A 36 3.96 -1.82 4.16
N LEU A 37 4.20 -2.36 5.35
CA LEU A 37 3.25 -3.22 6.05
C LEU A 37 2.46 -2.42 7.10
N LEU A 38 1.14 -2.34 6.92
CA LEU A 38 0.23 -1.74 7.90
C LEU A 38 -0.47 -2.85 8.70
N HIS A 39 -0.15 -2.97 9.99
CA HIS A 39 -0.73 -3.97 10.89
C HIS A 39 -1.54 -3.32 12.02
N GLY A 40 -2.67 -3.93 12.37
CA GLY A 40 -3.48 -3.55 13.52
C GLY A 40 -4.95 -3.97 13.36
N PRO A 41 -5.77 -3.85 14.43
CA PRO A 41 -7.20 -4.15 14.41
C PRO A 41 -7.98 -3.51 13.24
N PRO A 42 -9.12 -4.10 12.83
CA PRO A 42 -10.03 -3.46 11.88
C PRO A 42 -10.51 -2.10 12.39
N GLY A 43 -10.78 -1.17 11.46
CA GLY A 43 -11.29 0.16 11.80
C GLY A 43 -10.23 1.22 12.17
N LEU A 44 -8.95 0.86 12.30
CA LEU A 44 -7.88 1.83 12.64
C LEU A 44 -7.35 2.67 11.46
N GLY A 45 -8.05 2.65 10.32
CA GLY A 45 -7.71 3.52 9.19
C GLY A 45 -6.55 3.05 8.30
N LYS A 46 -6.18 1.76 8.31
CA LYS A 46 -5.13 1.19 7.43
C LYS A 46 -5.37 1.50 5.95
N THR A 47 -6.56 1.19 5.44
CA THR A 47 -6.97 1.49 4.07
C THR A 47 -6.95 2.99 3.77
N THR A 48 -7.32 3.81 4.76
CA THR A 48 -7.26 5.28 4.65
C THR A 48 -5.83 5.77 4.53
N LEU A 49 -4.90 5.24 5.35
CA LEU A 49 -3.48 5.58 5.26
C LEU A 49 -2.89 5.17 3.90
N ALA A 50 -3.22 3.99 3.37
CA ALA A 50 -2.75 3.56 2.06
C ALA A 50 -3.21 4.51 0.93
N HIS A 51 -4.47 4.95 0.97
CA HIS A 51 -4.97 5.96 0.03
C HIS A 51 -4.25 7.31 0.18
N ILE A 52 -3.99 7.75 1.42
CA ILE A 52 -3.25 8.99 1.67
C ILE A 52 -1.84 8.89 1.11
N VAL A 53 -1.14 7.77 1.32
CA VAL A 53 0.22 7.54 0.80
C VAL A 53 0.26 7.74 -0.72
N ALA A 54 -0.61 7.07 -1.48
CA ALA A 54 -0.66 7.21 -2.94
C ALA A 54 -0.93 8.66 -3.37
N ARG A 55 -1.83 9.35 -2.66
CA ARG A 55 -2.18 10.74 -2.95
C ARG A 55 -1.05 11.72 -2.66
N GLU A 56 -0.34 11.55 -1.54
CA GLU A 56 0.81 12.40 -1.17
C GLU A 56 1.98 12.18 -2.14
N LEU A 57 2.15 10.95 -2.65
CA LEU A 57 3.11 10.62 -3.70
C LEU A 57 2.68 11.11 -5.09
N GLY A 58 1.38 11.35 -5.31
CA GLY A 58 0.84 11.79 -6.60
C GLY A 58 0.80 10.67 -7.65
N VAL A 59 0.62 9.43 -7.22
CA VAL A 59 0.66 8.20 -8.05
C VAL A 59 -0.70 7.49 -8.07
N GLY A 60 -0.87 6.51 -8.96
CA GLY A 60 -2.08 5.69 -9.00
C GLY A 60 -2.20 4.80 -7.77
N PHE A 61 -3.44 4.36 -7.53
CA PHE A 61 -3.78 3.49 -6.41
C PHE A 61 -4.61 2.30 -6.90
N ARG A 62 -4.07 1.10 -6.70
CA ARG A 62 -4.71 -0.16 -7.04
C ARG A 62 -4.97 -0.93 -5.75
N ALA A 63 -6.23 -1.24 -5.46
CA ALA A 63 -6.59 -2.05 -4.30
C ALA A 63 -7.01 -3.47 -4.70
N THR A 64 -6.67 -4.43 -3.84
CA THR A 64 -7.16 -5.80 -3.84
C THR A 64 -7.18 -6.32 -2.40
N SER A 65 -7.55 -7.59 -2.21
CA SER A 65 -7.42 -8.27 -0.92
C SER A 65 -6.79 -9.65 -1.10
N GLY A 66 -6.09 -10.14 -0.07
CA GLY A 66 -5.47 -11.47 -0.06
C GLY A 66 -6.44 -12.57 -0.54
N PRO A 67 -7.67 -12.66 0.01
CA PRO A 67 -8.64 -13.67 -0.42
C PRO A 67 -9.11 -13.57 -1.88
N MET A 68 -8.99 -12.40 -2.52
CA MET A 68 -9.36 -12.22 -3.92
C MET A 68 -8.29 -12.73 -4.89
N ILE A 69 -7.06 -12.96 -4.42
CA ILE A 69 -5.96 -13.47 -5.22
C ILE A 69 -5.95 -15.01 -5.08
N ALA A 70 -6.67 -15.69 -5.97
CA ALA A 70 -6.90 -17.12 -5.87
C ALA A 70 -5.80 -17.95 -6.54
N LYS A 71 -5.19 -17.42 -7.61
CA LYS A 71 -4.15 -18.09 -8.41
C LYS A 71 -3.07 -17.09 -8.84
N ALA A 72 -1.88 -17.61 -9.18
CA ALA A 72 -0.71 -16.79 -9.53
C ALA A 72 -0.98 -15.81 -10.69
N GLY A 73 -1.81 -16.24 -11.65
CA GLY A 73 -2.24 -15.41 -12.77
C GLY A 73 -3.03 -14.15 -12.35
N ASP A 74 -3.74 -14.17 -11.22
CA ASP A 74 -4.49 -13.01 -10.74
C ASP A 74 -3.53 -11.92 -10.23
N LEU A 75 -2.51 -12.32 -9.46
CA LEU A 75 -1.45 -11.42 -9.01
C LEU A 75 -0.65 -10.89 -10.19
N ALA A 76 -0.24 -11.78 -11.12
CA ALA A 76 0.49 -11.38 -12.31
C ALA A 76 -0.28 -10.34 -13.13
N ALA A 77 -1.59 -10.55 -13.35
CA ALA A 77 -2.44 -9.60 -14.06
C ALA A 77 -2.56 -8.24 -13.35
N ILE A 78 -2.55 -8.20 -12.02
CA ILE A 78 -2.51 -6.95 -11.27
C ILE A 78 -1.17 -6.24 -11.51
N LEU A 79 -0.05 -6.95 -11.31
CA LEU A 79 1.29 -6.40 -11.43
C LEU A 79 1.59 -5.87 -12.84
N THR A 80 1.15 -6.58 -13.90
CA THR A 80 1.34 -6.14 -15.29
C THR A 80 0.56 -4.88 -15.66
N ASN A 81 -0.48 -4.55 -14.89
CA ASN A 81 -1.33 -3.37 -15.12
C ASN A 81 -0.97 -2.19 -14.23
N LEU A 82 0.07 -2.30 -13.39
CA LEU A 82 0.54 -1.18 -12.56
C LEU A 82 1.36 -0.22 -13.42
N GLU A 83 1.10 1.08 -13.25
CA GLU A 83 1.97 2.12 -13.78
C GLU A 83 3.19 2.31 -12.87
N ALA A 84 4.20 3.02 -13.39
CA ALA A 84 5.40 3.30 -12.61
C ALA A 84 5.04 4.05 -11.32
N HIS A 85 5.52 3.52 -10.19
CA HIS A 85 5.32 4.05 -8.83
C HIS A 85 3.89 3.93 -8.27
N ASP A 86 2.97 3.23 -8.94
CA ASP A 86 1.65 2.98 -8.40
C ASP A 86 1.71 2.28 -7.03
N VAL A 87 0.78 2.64 -6.15
CA VAL A 87 0.58 1.94 -4.89
C VAL A 87 -0.37 0.78 -5.11
N LEU A 88 0.17 -0.44 -5.02
CA LEU A 88 -0.62 -1.67 -4.86
C LEU A 88 -0.93 -1.90 -3.37
N PHE A 89 -2.19 -1.74 -2.99
CA PHE A 89 -2.68 -2.06 -1.66
C PHE A 89 -3.35 -3.44 -1.65
N ILE A 90 -2.83 -4.35 -0.82
CA ILE A 90 -3.40 -5.69 -0.58
C ILE A 90 -3.94 -5.72 0.84
N ASP A 91 -5.26 -5.58 0.99
CA ASP A 91 -5.90 -5.76 2.29
C ASP A 91 -5.88 -7.23 2.71
N GLU A 92 -5.85 -7.49 4.01
CA GLU A 92 -5.80 -8.86 4.54
C GLU A 92 -4.68 -9.72 3.90
N ILE A 93 -3.51 -9.14 3.62
CA ILE A 93 -2.39 -9.83 2.94
C ILE A 93 -1.97 -11.15 3.63
N HIS A 94 -2.18 -11.26 4.94
CA HIS A 94 -1.96 -12.50 5.72
C HIS A 94 -2.87 -13.68 5.32
N ARG A 95 -3.90 -13.44 4.50
CA ARG A 95 -4.81 -14.47 3.95
C ARG A 95 -4.45 -14.89 2.53
N LEU A 96 -3.33 -14.40 2.00
CA LEU A 96 -2.82 -14.81 0.71
C LEU A 96 -2.40 -16.28 0.76
N ASN A 97 -2.69 -17.04 -0.29
CA ASN A 97 -2.29 -18.45 -0.35
C ASN A 97 -0.76 -18.54 -0.41
N PRO A 98 -0.09 -19.39 0.39
CA PRO A 98 1.37 -19.53 0.39
C PRO A 98 1.99 -19.73 -1.00
N ALA A 99 1.31 -20.46 -1.89
CA ALA A 99 1.77 -20.66 -3.27
C ALA A 99 1.82 -19.35 -4.10
N ILE A 100 1.05 -18.34 -3.69
CA ILE A 100 1.04 -17.00 -4.29
C ILE A 100 2.12 -16.12 -3.66
N GLU A 101 2.42 -16.33 -2.37
CA GLU A 101 3.45 -15.57 -1.65
C GLU A 101 4.83 -15.82 -2.28
N GLU A 102 5.12 -17.06 -2.67
CA GLU A 102 6.34 -17.43 -3.40
C GLU A 102 6.48 -16.69 -4.74
N VAL A 103 5.35 -16.35 -5.39
CA VAL A 103 5.33 -15.58 -6.65
C VAL A 103 5.51 -14.08 -6.39
N LEU A 104 5.14 -13.60 -5.20
CA LEU A 104 5.30 -12.20 -4.82
C LEU A 104 6.75 -11.86 -4.46
N TYR A 105 7.52 -12.83 -3.94
CA TYR A 105 8.89 -12.61 -3.45
C TYR A 105 9.84 -12.00 -4.49
N PRO A 106 9.88 -12.44 -5.77
CA PRO A 106 10.72 -11.81 -6.79
C PRO A 106 10.24 -10.43 -7.26
N ALA A 107 9.01 -10.05 -6.93
CA ALA A 107 8.42 -8.77 -7.28
C ALA A 107 8.58 -7.71 -6.18
N MET A 108 9.16 -8.09 -5.03
CA MET A 108 9.52 -7.23 -3.90
C MET A 108 11.04 -7.01 -3.85
#